data_AF-A0A535Q2K3-F1
#
_entry.id   AF-A0A535Q2K3-F1
#
_cell.length_a   1.000
_cell.length_b   1.000
_cell.length_c   1.000
_cell.angle_alpha   90.00
_cell.angle_beta   90.00
_cell.angle_gamma   90.00
#
_symmetry.space_group_name_H-M   'P 1'
#
loop_
_entity.id
_entity.type
_entity.pdbx_description
1 polymer ?
#
loop_
_entity_poly.entity_id
_entity_poly.type
_entity_poly.pdbx_seq_one_letter_code
_entity_poly.pdbx_strand_id
1 'polypeptide(L)'
;MATAPGQWAEVAFFKLCYADFDAGTDASRLFESYRIASETRSGQHPSVTFVHVTTPLTTVQGGLKGRLKSLGGSARWGELENVKRNRYNELLRDRYAGIEPLFDLARLEAKGDSASFWHDG
;
A
#
# COMPACT_ATOMS: atom_id res chain seq x y z
N MET A 1 -24.30 13.97 -14.70
CA MET A 1 -23.99 14.11 -13.25
C MET A 1 -23.19 12.89 -12.85
N ALA A 2 -22.00 13.04 -12.28
CA ALA A 2 -21.23 11.89 -11.80
C ALA A 2 -21.91 11.34 -10.53
N THR A 3 -22.31 10.08 -10.59
CA THR A 3 -22.99 9.34 -9.52
C THR A 3 -22.01 9.09 -8.37
N ALA A 4 -22.40 9.36 -7.12
CA ALA A 4 -21.53 9.18 -5.96
C ALA A 4 -21.18 7.69 -5.77
N PRO A 5 -19.97 7.33 -5.27
CA PRO A 5 -19.52 5.93 -5.15
C PRO A 5 -20.50 5.00 -4.44
N GLY A 6 -21.17 5.48 -3.38
CA GLY A 6 -22.15 4.68 -2.62
C GLY A 6 -23.45 4.33 -3.36
N GLN A 7 -23.64 4.78 -4.60
CA GLN A 7 -24.80 4.44 -5.43
C GLN A 7 -24.53 3.27 -6.39
N TRP A 8 -23.27 2.83 -6.57
CA TRP A 8 -22.92 1.71 -7.47
C TRP A 8 -21.79 0.82 -6.97
N ALA A 9 -20.98 1.26 -6.00
CA ALA A 9 -19.93 0.46 -5.40
C ALA A 9 -20.36 0.01 -3.99
N GLU A 10 -20.32 -1.31 -3.75
CA GLU A 10 -20.56 -1.90 -2.42
C GLU A 10 -19.26 -2.10 -1.64
N VAL A 11 -18.13 -2.16 -2.35
CA VAL A 11 -16.79 -2.39 -1.79
C VAL A 11 -15.81 -1.41 -2.41
N ALA A 12 -14.95 -0.81 -1.59
CA ALA A 12 -13.89 0.10 -2.02
C ALA A 12 -12.54 -0.28 -1.40
N PHE A 13 -11.54 -0.50 -2.24
CA PHE A 13 -10.17 -0.77 -1.79
C PHE A 13 -9.44 0.57 -1.59
N PHE A 14 -8.88 0.78 -0.41
CA PHE A 14 -8.12 1.98 -0.08
C PHE A 14 -6.65 1.66 0.15
N LYS A 15 -5.85 1.96 -0.88
CA LYS A 15 -4.46 1.51 -1.03
C LYS A 15 -3.53 2.68 -1.32
N LEU A 16 -2.39 2.72 -0.63
CA LEU A 16 -1.20 3.43 -1.07
C LEU A 16 -0.26 2.47 -1.81
N CYS A 17 0.48 2.99 -2.79
CA CYS A 17 1.39 2.26 -3.64
C CYS A 17 2.85 2.47 -3.21
N TYR A 18 3.78 1.71 -3.79
CA TYR A 18 5.21 1.90 -3.53
C TYR A 18 5.69 3.31 -3.92
N ALA A 19 5.05 3.93 -4.92
CA ALA A 19 5.41 5.24 -5.45
C ALA A 19 5.06 6.40 -4.52
N ASP A 20 4.21 6.18 -3.52
CA ASP A 20 3.81 7.19 -2.52
C ASP A 20 4.84 7.34 -1.39
N PHE A 21 5.96 6.61 -1.47
CA PHE A 21 7.00 6.56 -0.43
C PHE A 21 8.36 6.92 -1.03
N ASP A 22 9.09 7.75 -0.31
CA ASP A 22 10.49 8.08 -0.53
C ASP A 22 11.31 7.91 0.78
N ALA A 23 12.63 8.13 0.69
CA ALA A 23 13.52 7.99 1.84
C ALA A 23 13.21 8.96 3.00
N GLY A 24 12.59 10.10 2.71
CA GLY A 24 12.22 11.13 3.68
C GLY A 24 10.83 10.92 4.31
N THR A 25 10.08 9.93 3.85
CA THR A 25 8.70 9.70 4.29
C THR A 25 8.63 9.39 5.79
N ASP A 26 7.80 10.15 6.50
CA ASP A 26 7.39 9.85 7.87
C ASP A 26 6.17 8.92 7.84
N ALA A 27 6.43 7.63 8.06
CA ALA A 27 5.42 6.59 8.00
C ALA A 27 4.29 6.79 9.02
N SER A 28 4.59 7.32 10.21
CA SER A 28 3.59 7.54 11.27
C SER A 28 2.66 8.69 10.89
N ARG A 29 3.22 9.81 10.41
CA ARG A 29 2.43 10.95 9.94
C ARG A 29 1.59 10.59 8.71
N LEU A 30 2.15 9.81 7.80
CA LEU A 30 1.43 9.32 6.62
C LEU A 30 0.27 8.40 7.03
N PHE A 31 0.50 7.48 7.96
CA PHE A 31 -0.53 6.60 8.50
C PHE A 31 -1.66 7.40 9.16
N GLU A 32 -1.36 8.40 9.97
CA GLU A 32 -2.39 9.23 10.59
C GLU A 32 -3.24 9.98 9.55
N SER A 33 -2.59 10.49 8.51
CA SER A 33 -3.27 11.16 7.39
C SER A 33 -4.19 10.17 6.64
N TYR A 34 -3.69 8.96 6.40
CA TYR A 34 -4.48 7.87 5.81
C TYR A 34 -5.69 7.50 6.67
N ARG A 35 -5.51 7.35 7.98
CA ARG A 35 -6.56 6.98 8.93
C ARG A 35 -7.69 7.99 8.91
N ILE A 36 -7.36 9.28 9.04
CA ILE A 36 -8.35 10.38 8.99
C ILE A 36 -9.09 10.38 7.65
N ALA A 37 -8.38 10.24 6.53
CA ALA A 37 -9.00 10.22 5.21
C ALA A 37 -9.94 9.03 5.03
N SER A 38 -9.53 7.84 5.51
CA SER A 38 -10.34 6.63 5.42
C SER A 38 -11.60 6.72 6.29
N GLU A 39 -11.47 7.17 7.54
CA GLU A 39 -12.60 7.33 8.46
C GLU A 39 -13.58 8.39 7.96
N THR A 40 -13.08 9.51 7.43
CA THR A 40 -13.92 10.55 6.82
C THR A 40 -14.73 9.99 5.66
N ARG A 41 -14.09 9.21 4.77
CA ARG A 41 -14.76 8.66 3.59
C ARG A 41 -15.73 7.53 3.95
N SER A 42 -15.36 6.68 4.91
CA SER A 42 -16.24 5.66 5.49
C SER A 42 -17.50 6.30 6.08
N GLY A 43 -17.36 7.37 6.86
CA GLY A 43 -18.50 8.10 7.41
C GLY A 43 -19.40 8.76 6.36
N GLN A 44 -18.84 9.18 5.22
CA GLN A 44 -19.60 9.74 4.09
C GLN A 44 -20.33 8.66 3.27
N HIS A 45 -19.91 7.40 3.35
CA HIS A 45 -20.42 6.30 2.55
C HIS A 45 -20.65 5.03 3.40
N PRO A 46 -21.60 5.05 4.35
CA PRO A 46 -21.80 3.97 5.31
C PRO A 46 -22.28 2.65 4.67
N SER A 47 -22.80 2.69 3.44
CA SER A 47 -23.17 1.48 2.67
C SER A 47 -21.99 0.82 1.96
N VAL A 48 -20.81 1.44 1.97
CA VAL A 48 -19.61 0.93 1.28
C VAL A 48 -18.70 0.24 2.28
N THR A 49 -18.33 -1.00 1.99
CA THR A 49 -17.29 -1.71 2.74
C THR A 49 -15.92 -1.21 2.30
N PHE A 50 -15.20 -0.52 3.19
CA PHE A 50 -13.83 -0.11 2.93
C PHE A 50 -12.85 -1.24 3.28
N VAL A 51 -12.01 -1.59 2.31
CA VAL A 51 -10.96 -2.60 2.47
C VAL A 51 -9.61 -1.89 2.45
N HIS A 52 -8.94 -1.89 3.58
CA HIS A 52 -7.58 -1.38 3.70
C HIS A 52 -6.60 -2.30 2.99
N VAL A 53 -5.56 -1.76 2.36
CA VAL A 53 -4.56 -2.57 1.66
C VAL A 53 -3.16 -2.16 2.08
N THR A 54 -2.36 -3.11 2.53
CA THR A 54 -0.94 -2.86 2.81
C THR A 54 -0.20 -2.49 1.53
N THR A 55 0.73 -1.55 1.62
CA THR A 55 1.59 -1.13 0.51
C THR A 55 2.55 -2.26 0.11
N PRO A 56 2.73 -2.56 -1.19
CA PRO A 56 3.68 -3.57 -1.64
C PRO A 56 5.12 -3.25 -1.21
N LEU A 57 5.90 -4.27 -0.86
CA LEU A 57 7.33 -4.14 -0.58
C LEU A 57 8.11 -4.42 -1.86
N THR A 58 9.11 -3.59 -2.17
CA THR A 58 9.94 -3.83 -3.37
C THR A 58 11.09 -4.76 -3.03
N THR A 59 11.34 -5.83 -3.80
CA THR A 59 12.64 -6.51 -3.69
C THR A 59 13.72 -5.57 -4.21
N VAL A 60 14.85 -5.42 -3.50
CA VAL A 60 16.01 -4.68 -4.01
C VAL A 60 16.28 -5.18 -5.43
N GLN A 61 16.16 -4.33 -6.46
CA GLN A 61 16.21 -4.77 -7.86
C GLN A 61 17.55 -5.47 -8.14
N GLY A 62 17.56 -6.80 -8.06
CA GLY A 62 18.67 -7.67 -8.44
C GLY A 62 18.72 -7.81 -9.96
N GLY A 63 18.97 -6.71 -10.66
CA GLY A 63 19.07 -6.70 -12.12
C GLY A 63 20.13 -5.71 -12.60
N LEU A 64 20.43 -5.73 -13.90
CA LEU A 64 21.43 -4.85 -14.53
C LEU A 64 21.20 -3.36 -14.19
N LYS A 65 19.93 -2.93 -14.06
CA LYS A 65 19.54 -1.58 -13.59
C LYS A 65 19.92 -1.30 -12.13
N GLY A 66 19.81 -2.29 -11.24
CA GLY A 66 20.24 -2.18 -9.84
C GLY A 66 21.76 -2.21 -9.67
N ARG A 67 22.48 -2.95 -10.52
CA ARG A 67 23.96 -2.97 -10.55
C ARG A 67 24.54 -1.67 -11.13
N LEU A 68 23.91 -1.08 -12.14
CA LEU A 68 24.35 0.20 -12.70
C LEU A 68 24.10 1.37 -11.73
N LYS A 69 23.02 1.31 -10.95
CA LYS A 69 22.70 2.33 -9.93
C LYS A 69 23.44 2.13 -8.60
N SER A 70 24.01 0.95 -8.32
CA SER A 70 24.78 0.71 -7.09
C SER A 70 26.23 1.24 -7.13
N LEU A 71 26.72 1.69 -8.29
CA LEU A 71 28.07 2.23 -8.44
C LEU A 71 28.19 3.69 -7.95
N GLY A 72 27.07 4.36 -7.64
CA GLY A 72 27.01 5.76 -7.22
C GLY A 72 27.13 6.03 -5.71
N GLY A 73 27.54 5.05 -4.90
CA GLY A 73 27.91 5.23 -3.49
C GLY A 73 26.79 5.62 -2.52
N SER A 74 25.56 5.82 -2.98
CA SER A 74 24.39 6.06 -2.13
C SER A 74 23.76 4.73 -1.77
N ALA A 75 23.49 4.51 -0.48
CA ALA A 75 22.83 3.31 0.05
C ALA A 75 21.71 2.84 -0.90
N ARG A 76 21.70 1.53 -1.15
CA ARG A 76 20.83 0.79 -2.10
C ARG A 76 19.43 1.44 -2.20
N TRP A 77 19.23 2.30 -3.21
CA TRP A 77 17.96 2.96 -3.48
C TRP A 77 16.82 1.93 -3.49
N GLY A 78 15.83 2.08 -2.61
CA GLY A 78 14.73 1.14 -2.36
C GLY A 78 14.71 0.54 -0.96
N GLU A 79 15.84 0.43 -0.27
CA GLU A 79 15.92 -0.18 1.07
C GLU A 79 15.33 0.75 2.15
N LEU A 80 15.66 2.04 2.09
CA LEU A 80 15.11 3.04 3.01
C LEU A 80 13.60 3.20 2.81
N GLU A 81 13.16 3.23 1.56
CA GLU A 81 11.74 3.29 1.20
C GLU A 81 10.99 2.05 1.69
N ASN A 82 11.57 0.86 1.56
CA ASN A 82 11.00 -0.35 2.13
C ASN A 82 10.89 -0.31 3.65
N VAL A 83 11.87 0.27 4.36
CA VAL A 83 11.75 0.47 5.82
C VAL A 83 10.54 1.36 6.13
N LYS A 84 10.33 2.45 5.38
CA LYS A 84 9.15 3.32 5.57
C LYS A 84 7.85 2.59 5.25
N ARG A 85 7.79 1.85 4.14
CA ARG A 85 6.62 1.05 3.74
C ARG A 85 6.30 -0.02 4.76
N ASN A 86 7.32 -0.73 5.25
CA ASN A 86 7.12 -1.76 6.26
C ASN A 86 6.57 -1.16 7.56
N ARG A 87 7.14 -0.02 8.01
CA ARG A 87 6.64 0.68 9.19
C ARG A 87 5.19 1.14 9.02
N TYR A 88 4.82 1.68 7.86
CA TYR A 88 3.44 2.05 7.55
C TYR A 88 2.50 0.82 7.55
N ASN A 89 2.95 -0.29 6.97
CA ASN A 89 2.17 -1.54 6.94
C ASN A 89 1.97 -2.15 8.33
N GLU A 90 2.96 -2.04 9.23
CA GLU A 90 2.80 -2.41 10.64
C GLU A 90 1.67 -1.62 11.29
N LEU A 91 1.67 -0.29 11.14
CA LEU A 91 0.62 0.57 11.70
C LEU A 91 -0.78 0.25 11.15
N LEU A 92 -0.86 -0.05 9.85
CA LEU A 92 -2.09 -0.55 9.21
C LEU A 92 -2.58 -1.85 9.85
N ARG A 93 -1.69 -2.83 10.04
CA ARG A 93 -2.05 -4.11 10.66
C ARG A 93 -2.49 -3.92 12.10
N ASP A 94 -1.73 -3.14 12.88
CA ASP A 94 -2.02 -2.88 14.29
C ASP A 94 -3.40 -2.23 14.48
N ARG A 95 -3.79 -1.32 13.57
CA ARG A 95 -5.07 -0.60 13.68
C ARG A 95 -6.26 -1.36 13.11
N TYR A 96 -6.09 -2.16 12.07
CA TYR A 96 -7.21 -2.68 11.30
C TYR A 96 -7.31 -4.20 11.28
N ALA A 97 -6.23 -4.96 11.50
CA ALA A 97 -6.29 -6.42 11.43
C ALA A 97 -7.28 -6.99 12.47
N GLY A 98 -8.29 -7.70 12.00
CA GLY A 98 -9.35 -8.26 12.85
C GLY A 98 -10.38 -7.25 13.36
N ILE A 99 -10.27 -5.97 12.98
CA ILE A 99 -11.18 -4.89 13.37
C ILE A 99 -11.97 -4.40 12.15
N GLU A 100 -11.28 -4.13 11.05
CA GLU A 100 -11.85 -3.71 9.75
C GLU A 100 -11.26 -4.58 8.63
N PRO A 101 -11.91 -4.70 7.46
CA PRO A 101 -11.37 -5.48 6.35
C PRO A 101 -9.98 -4.98 5.92
N LEU A 102 -8.97 -5.86 6.01
CA LEU A 102 -7.58 -5.58 5.63
C LEU A 102 -7.09 -6.66 4.66
N PHE A 103 -6.73 -6.26 3.45
CA PHE A 103 -6.05 -7.09 2.48
C PHE A 103 -4.52 -6.92 2.59
N ASP A 104 -3.85 -7.90 3.19
CA ASP A 104 -2.40 -7.88 3.42
C ASP A 104 -1.62 -8.31 2.16
N LEU A 105 -1.66 -7.45 1.13
CA LEU A 105 -0.93 -7.62 -0.12
C LEU A 105 0.58 -7.83 0.12
N ALA A 106 1.19 -7.09 1.05
CA ALA A 106 2.62 -7.18 1.32
C ALA A 106 3.02 -8.56 1.84
N ARG A 107 2.17 -9.18 2.68
CA ARG A 107 2.41 -10.54 3.17
C ARG A 107 2.25 -11.59 2.07
N LEU A 108 1.31 -11.40 1.16
CA LEU A 108 1.11 -12.31 0.02
C LEU A 108 2.33 -12.26 -0.93
N GLU A 109 2.79 -11.05 -1.28
CA GLU A 109 3.96 -10.86 -2.12
C GLU A 109 5.25 -11.39 -1.46
N ALA A 110 5.39 -11.24 -0.14
CA ALA A 110 6.55 -11.76 0.59
C ALA A 110 6.65 -13.29 0.60
N LYS A 111 5.52 -14.00 0.48
CA LYS A 111 5.48 -15.46 0.43
C LYS A 111 5.71 -16.03 -0.98
N GLY A 112 5.73 -15.18 -2.02
CA GLY A 112 5.81 -15.62 -3.40
C GLY A 112 4.52 -16.24 -3.94
N ASP A 113 3.42 -16.20 -3.18
CA ASP A 113 2.08 -16.67 -3.60
C ASP A 113 1.40 -15.65 -4.54
N SER A 114 2.13 -15.22 -5.56
CA SER A 114 1.63 -14.30 -6.59
C SER A 114 1.43 -15.08 -7.88
N ALA A 115 0.17 -15.21 -8.31
CA ALA A 115 -0.19 -15.69 -9.63
C ALA A 115 -0.50 -14.48 -10.52
N SER A 116 0.13 -14.44 -11.69
CA SER A 116 -0.21 -13.49 -12.75
C SER A 116 -0.85 -14.25 -13.89
N PHE A 117 -1.98 -13.74 -14.37
CA PHE A 117 -2.71 -14.27 -15.51
C PHE A 117 -3.05 -13.12 -16.45
N TRP A 118 -2.84 -13.35 -17.73
CA TRP A 118 -3.22 -12.44 -18.79
C TRP A 118 -4.46 -13.03 -19.46
N HIS A 119 -5.51 -12.23 -19.57
CA HIS A 119 -6.65 -12.55 -20.41
C HIS A 119 -6.53 -11.67 -21.64
N ASP A 120 -6.13 -12.28 -22.76
CA ASP A 120 -6.34 -11.65 -24.06
C ASP A 120 -7.84 -11.71 -24.32
N GLY A 121 -8.46 -10.55 -24.49
CA GLY A 121 -9.92 -10.41 -24.64
C GLY A 121 -10.51 -11.19 -25.80
#